data_AF-A0A502GIZ1-F1
#
_entry.id   AF-A0A502GIZ1-F1
#
_cell.length_a   1.000
_cell.length_b   1.000
_cell.length_c   1.000
_cell.angle_alpha   90.00
_cell.angle_beta   90.00
_cell.angle_gamma   90.00
#
_symmetry.space_group_name_H-M   'P 1'
#
loop_
_entity.id
_entity.type
_entity.pdbx_description
1 polymer ?
#
loop_
_entity_poly.entity_id
_entity_poly.type
_entity_poly.pdbx_seq_one_letter_code
_entity_poly.pdbx_strand_id
1 'polypeptide(L)'
;MNRRTALKNFALVAGAAALLPACSHPPAELPASVPLRHLGVNARQEKTLAEVCETILPKTDTPGAKDLGVHLYALRMLDDCAGPAEQRAFEAGLGQLDEAARQRHAQPFLGCSPAQRLALLQGIEQGKGFPDDLVSFYKTAKRLTVSGYTGSKYFLTQQIVYELVPSRYNGYFPIKDINLSKPRHGQS
;
A
#
# COMPACT_ATOMS: atom_id res chain seq x y z
N MET A 1 -34.28 -33.01 45.92
CA MET A 1 -33.83 -31.98 44.94
C MET A 1 -34.35 -30.61 45.37
N ASN A 2 -33.47 -29.71 45.82
CA ASN A 2 -33.87 -28.39 46.33
C ASN A 2 -34.12 -27.41 45.17
N ARG A 3 -35.40 -27.14 44.89
CA ARG A 3 -35.86 -26.24 43.80
C ARG A 3 -35.25 -24.83 43.90
N ARG A 4 -34.97 -24.35 45.12
CA ARG A 4 -34.29 -23.07 45.37
C ARG A 4 -32.83 -23.05 44.90
N THR A 5 -32.13 -24.19 44.96
CA THR A 5 -30.73 -24.29 44.53
C THR A 5 -30.64 -24.28 43.01
N ALA A 6 -31.59 -24.93 42.33
CA ALA A 6 -31.68 -24.91 40.86
C ALA A 6 -31.95 -23.49 40.33
N LEU A 7 -32.88 -22.76 40.95
CA LEU A 7 -33.19 -21.36 40.59
C LEU A 7 -32.00 -20.42 40.80
N LYS A 8 -31.25 -20.57 41.91
CA LYS A 8 -30.06 -19.76 42.17
C LYS A 8 -28.94 -20.01 41.16
N ASN A 9 -28.68 -21.28 40.83
CA ASN A 9 -27.64 -21.63 39.86
C ASN A 9 -28.02 -21.20 38.45
N PHE A 10 -29.31 -21.30 38.08
CA PHE A 10 -29.78 -20.82 36.78
C PHE A 10 -29.67 -19.30 36.64
N ALA A 11 -30.03 -18.55 37.69
CA ALA A 11 -29.84 -17.10 37.72
C ALA A 11 -28.36 -16.70 37.63
N LEU A 12 -27.47 -17.45 38.27
CA LEU A 12 -26.02 -17.23 38.21
C LEU A 12 -25.46 -17.46 36.80
N VAL A 13 -25.88 -18.55 36.14
CA VAL A 13 -25.44 -18.89 34.77
C VAL A 13 -25.99 -17.91 33.74
N ALA A 14 -27.27 -17.55 33.83
CA ALA A 14 -27.89 -16.57 32.95
C ALA A 14 -27.30 -15.16 33.13
N GLY A 15 -27.02 -14.77 34.38
CA GLY A 15 -26.35 -13.50 34.68
C GLY A 15 -24.91 -13.44 34.17
N ALA A 16 -24.16 -14.55 34.27
CA ALA A 16 -22.80 -14.64 33.74
C ALA A 16 -22.77 -14.55 32.20
N ALA A 17 -23.74 -15.15 31.51
CA ALA A 17 -23.85 -15.08 30.06
C ALA A 17 -24.19 -13.66 29.55
N ALA A 18 -24.90 -12.84 30.34
CA ALA A 18 -25.26 -11.47 29.97
C ALA A 18 -24.08 -10.47 30.09
N LEU A 19 -23.04 -10.79 30.87
CA LEU A 19 -21.85 -9.96 31.06
C LEU A 19 -20.70 -10.32 30.11
N LEU A 20 -20.80 -11.44 29.40
CA LEU A 20 -19.88 -11.75 28.32
C LEU A 20 -20.31 -10.92 27.11
N PRO A 21 -19.49 -9.96 26.62
CA PRO A 21 -19.74 -9.36 25.34
C PRO A 21 -19.76 -10.52 24.35
N ALA A 22 -20.92 -10.77 23.75
CA ALA A 22 -21.12 -11.87 22.83
C ALA A 22 -19.99 -11.84 21.79
N CYS A 23 -19.22 -12.93 21.71
CA CYS A 23 -18.22 -13.20 20.68
C CYS A 23 -18.87 -13.42 19.29
N SER A 24 -19.91 -12.66 18.98
CA SER A 24 -20.65 -12.67 17.71
C SER A 24 -20.28 -11.48 16.82
N HIS A 25 -19.49 -10.52 17.33
CA HIS A 25 -18.86 -9.54 16.45
C HIS A 25 -17.61 -10.17 15.83
N PRO A 26 -17.43 -10.11 14.50
CA PRO A 26 -16.12 -10.37 13.93
C PRO A 26 -15.09 -9.49 14.67
N PRO A 27 -13.88 -10.00 14.95
CA PRO A 27 -12.87 -9.20 15.65
C PRO A 27 -12.75 -7.87 14.93
N ALA A 28 -12.93 -6.77 15.67
CA ALA A 28 -12.81 -5.43 15.11
C ALA A 28 -11.46 -5.36 14.39
N GLU A 29 -11.50 -5.16 13.07
CA GLU A 29 -10.27 -5.11 12.29
C GLU A 29 -9.45 -3.91 12.77
N LEU A 30 -8.18 -4.15 13.08
CA LEU A 30 -7.28 -3.11 13.55
C LEU A 30 -7.20 -2.00 12.48
N PRO A 31 -7.14 -0.72 12.88
CA PRO A 31 -6.96 0.38 11.94
C PRO A 31 -5.60 0.29 11.22
N ALA A 32 -5.48 0.98 10.09
CA ALA A 32 -4.19 1.24 9.46
C ALA A 32 -3.18 1.86 10.46
N SER A 33 -1.89 1.61 10.24
CA SER A 33 -0.81 2.13 11.08
C SER A 33 -0.59 3.63 10.89
N VAL A 34 -1.03 4.18 9.76
CA VAL A 34 -1.02 5.62 9.47
C VAL A 34 -2.39 6.25 9.71
N PRO A 35 -2.46 7.49 10.23
CA PRO A 35 -3.72 8.19 10.40
C PRO A 35 -4.28 8.60 9.03
N LEU A 36 -5.50 8.13 8.74
CA LEU A 36 -6.26 8.43 7.53
C LEU A 36 -7.55 9.16 7.92
N ARG A 37 -7.92 10.19 7.16
CA ARG A 37 -9.11 11.02 7.42
C ARG A 37 -10.27 10.72 6.47
N HIS A 38 -9.94 10.37 5.24
CA HIS A 38 -10.87 10.22 4.13
C HIS A 38 -10.91 8.78 3.60
N LEU A 39 -9.85 8.00 3.85
CA LEU A 39 -9.76 6.58 3.51
C LEU A 39 -10.13 5.65 4.69
N GLY A 40 -11.04 4.72 4.46
CA GLY A 40 -11.40 3.61 5.33
C GLY A 40 -10.55 2.37 5.09
N VAL A 41 -9.24 2.48 5.31
CA VAL A 41 -8.29 1.35 5.16
C VAL A 41 -7.98 0.73 6.53
N ASN A 42 -8.12 -0.58 6.66
CA ASN A 42 -7.73 -1.34 7.84
C ASN A 42 -6.31 -1.92 7.74
N ALA A 43 -5.79 -2.51 8.83
CA ALA A 43 -4.45 -3.08 8.90
C ALA A 43 -4.22 -4.21 7.87
N ARG A 44 -5.26 -4.98 7.54
CA ARG A 44 -5.18 -6.07 6.57
C ARG A 44 -5.03 -5.53 5.14
N GLN A 45 -5.82 -4.52 4.80
CA GLN A 45 -5.77 -3.81 3.52
C GLN A 45 -4.45 -3.04 3.36
N GLU A 46 -3.94 -2.42 4.42
CA GLU A 46 -2.61 -1.82 4.43
C GLU A 46 -1.53 -2.86 4.10
N LYS A 47 -1.57 -4.03 4.76
CA LYS A 47 -0.64 -5.14 4.46
C LYS A 47 -0.79 -5.64 3.02
N THR A 48 -2.01 -5.72 2.50
CA THR A 48 -2.27 -6.05 1.10
C THR A 48 -1.61 -5.04 0.17
N LEU A 49 -1.80 -3.74 0.40
CA LEU A 49 -1.15 -2.69 -0.39
C LEU A 49 0.38 -2.74 -0.27
N ALA A 50 0.92 -3.05 0.91
CA ALA A 50 2.34 -3.26 1.12
C ALA A 50 2.90 -4.36 0.21
N GLU A 51 2.21 -5.51 0.12
CA GLU A 51 2.61 -6.60 -0.78
C GLU A 51 2.43 -6.25 -2.27
N VAL A 52 1.42 -5.43 -2.62
CA VAL A 52 1.27 -4.91 -3.99
C VAL A 52 2.46 -4.03 -4.36
N CYS A 53 2.80 -3.05 -3.52
CA CYS A 53 3.95 -2.17 -3.73
C CYS A 53 5.26 -2.97 -3.81
N GLU A 54 5.46 -3.94 -2.93
CA GLU A 54 6.65 -4.83 -2.98
C GLU A 54 6.70 -5.64 -4.27
N THR A 55 5.57 -6.13 -4.76
CA THR A 55 5.55 -6.90 -6.00
C THR A 55 5.92 -6.02 -7.22
N ILE A 56 5.60 -4.73 -7.17
CA ILE A 56 5.93 -3.76 -8.22
C ILE A 56 7.42 -3.37 -8.17
N LEU A 57 7.96 -3.12 -6.96
CA LEU A 57 9.37 -2.81 -6.73
C LEU A 57 9.91 -3.69 -5.60
N PRO A 58 10.29 -4.95 -5.91
CA PRO A 58 10.75 -5.90 -4.90
C PRO A 58 12.15 -5.56 -4.42
N LYS A 59 12.46 -5.95 -3.19
CA LYS A 59 13.83 -5.95 -2.68
C LYS A 59 14.73 -6.82 -3.57
N THR A 60 15.88 -6.27 -3.93
CA THR A 60 16.97 -6.97 -4.63
C THR A 60 18.28 -6.64 -3.89
N ASP A 61 19.32 -6.23 -4.60
CA ASP A 61 20.52 -5.62 -4.01
C ASP A 61 20.22 -4.21 -3.46
N THR A 62 19.08 -3.63 -3.86
CA THR A 62 18.54 -2.38 -3.33
C THR A 62 17.31 -2.65 -2.45
N PRO A 63 16.99 -1.75 -1.49
CA PRO A 63 15.76 -1.83 -0.70
C PRO A 63 14.52 -1.86 -1.59
N GLY A 64 13.54 -2.68 -1.19
CA GLY A 64 12.23 -2.77 -1.85
C GLY A 64 11.25 -1.66 -1.43
N ALA A 65 10.06 -1.66 -2.00
CA ALA A 65 9.02 -0.68 -1.69
C ALA A 65 8.56 -0.75 -0.22
N LYS A 66 8.50 -1.94 0.39
CA LYS A 66 8.16 -2.07 1.82
C LYS A 66 9.26 -1.56 2.72
N ASP A 67 10.52 -1.84 2.39
CA ASP A 67 11.68 -1.35 3.15
C ASP A 67 11.68 0.19 3.25
N LEU A 68 11.17 0.87 2.22
CA LEU A 68 11.08 2.33 2.16
C LEU A 68 9.72 2.90 2.58
N GLY A 69 8.79 2.06 3.06
CA GLY A 69 7.47 2.50 3.53
C GLY A 69 6.58 3.10 2.43
N VAL A 70 6.79 2.73 1.17
CA VAL A 70 6.13 3.35 0.00
C VAL A 70 4.60 3.18 0.02
N HIS A 71 4.10 2.07 0.56
CA HIS A 71 2.67 1.84 0.74
C HIS A 71 2.03 2.84 1.72
N LEU A 72 2.74 3.24 2.78
CA LEU A 72 2.29 4.27 3.72
C LEU A 72 2.27 5.64 3.06
N TYR A 73 3.29 5.96 2.25
CA TYR A 73 3.28 7.15 1.40
C TYR A 73 2.09 7.17 0.45
N ALA A 74 1.81 6.04 -0.23
CA ALA A 74 0.70 5.94 -1.16
C ALA A 74 -0.66 6.18 -0.48
N LEU A 75 -0.88 5.58 0.70
CA LEU A 75 -2.09 5.84 1.49
C LEU A 75 -2.21 7.30 1.87
N ARG A 76 -1.13 7.93 2.35
CA ARG A 76 -1.14 9.34 2.75
C ARG A 76 -1.41 10.28 1.58
N MET A 77 -0.76 10.04 0.44
CA MET A 77 -0.99 10.82 -0.78
C MET A 77 -2.43 10.73 -1.27
N LEU A 78 -3.02 9.53 -1.23
CA LEU A 78 -4.40 9.33 -1.66
C LEU A 78 -5.40 9.93 -0.67
N ASP A 79 -5.13 9.83 0.63
CA ASP A 79 -5.95 10.42 1.70
C ASP A 79 -5.97 11.96 1.60
N ASP A 80 -4.80 12.59 1.44
CA ASP A 80 -4.65 14.04 1.51
C ASP A 80 -4.90 14.75 0.16
N CYS A 81 -4.63 14.10 -0.98
CA CYS A 81 -4.58 14.78 -2.28
C CYS A 81 -5.60 14.29 -3.32
N ALA A 82 -6.22 13.13 -3.14
CA ALA A 82 -7.17 12.61 -4.12
C ALA A 82 -8.61 13.07 -3.85
N GLY A 83 -9.40 13.18 -4.91
CA GLY A 83 -10.82 13.52 -4.78
C GLY A 83 -11.65 12.32 -4.28
N PRO A 84 -12.86 12.55 -3.73
CA PRO A 84 -13.71 11.49 -3.18
C PRO A 84 -14.03 10.35 -4.15
N ALA A 85 -14.12 10.63 -5.45
CA ALA A 85 -14.36 9.62 -6.46
C ALA A 85 -13.15 8.68 -6.64
N GLU A 86 -11.93 9.22 -6.66
CA GLU A 86 -10.69 8.44 -6.79
C GLU A 86 -10.44 7.61 -5.52
N GLN A 87 -10.70 8.19 -4.34
CA GLN A 87 -10.63 7.49 -3.06
C GLN A 87 -11.54 6.26 -3.03
N ARG A 88 -12.82 6.42 -3.39
CA ARG A 88 -13.79 5.32 -3.44
C ARG A 88 -13.41 4.24 -4.45
N ALA A 89 -12.97 4.65 -5.65
CA ALA A 89 -12.53 3.70 -6.67
C ALA A 89 -11.32 2.87 -6.20
N PHE A 90 -10.38 3.52 -5.51
CA PHE A 90 -9.22 2.85 -4.94
C PHE A 90 -9.62 1.84 -3.84
N GLU A 91 -10.50 2.23 -2.91
CA GLU A 91 -11.01 1.33 -1.86
C GLU A 91 -11.76 0.13 -2.43
N ALA A 92 -12.62 0.38 -3.43
CA ALA A 92 -13.36 -0.67 -4.13
C ALA A 92 -12.40 -1.65 -4.80
N GLY A 93 -11.42 -1.15 -5.56
CA GLY A 93 -10.42 -1.99 -6.21
C GLY A 93 -9.52 -2.75 -5.23
N LEU A 94 -9.11 -2.11 -4.12
CA LEU A 94 -8.33 -2.76 -3.06
C LEU A 94 -9.13 -3.92 -2.42
N GLY A 95 -10.44 -3.73 -2.21
CA GLY A 95 -11.35 -4.78 -1.72
C GLY A 95 -11.55 -5.93 -2.70
N GLN A 96 -11.47 -5.68 -4.01
CA GLN A 96 -11.65 -6.69 -5.06
C GLN A 96 -10.42 -7.58 -5.27
N LEU A 97 -9.23 -7.16 -4.82
CA LEU A 97 -7.98 -7.88 -5.10
C LEU A 97 -7.96 -9.31 -4.52
N ASP A 98 -8.52 -9.51 -3.33
CA ASP A 98 -8.58 -10.84 -2.71
C ASP A 98 -9.47 -11.80 -3.49
N GLU A 99 -10.60 -11.32 -4.02
CA GLU A 99 -11.49 -12.13 -4.84
C GLU A 99 -10.83 -12.48 -6.17
N ALA A 100 -10.16 -11.52 -6.81
CA ALA A 100 -9.36 -11.76 -8.00
C ALA A 100 -8.25 -12.81 -7.76
N ALA A 101 -7.57 -12.75 -6.61
CA ALA A 101 -6.57 -13.74 -6.24
C ALA A 101 -7.18 -15.13 -6.00
N ARG A 102 -8.34 -15.22 -5.34
CA ARG A 102 -9.05 -16.48 -5.12
C ARG A 102 -9.49 -17.12 -6.43
N GLN A 103 -9.99 -16.33 -7.38
CA GLN A 103 -10.41 -16.82 -8.70
C GLN A 103 -9.24 -17.36 -9.52
N ARG A 104 -8.03 -16.79 -9.40
CA ARG A 104 -6.86 -17.21 -10.20
C ARG A 104 -5.98 -18.25 -9.52
N HIS A 105 -5.92 -18.26 -8.19
CA HIS A 105 -4.95 -19.04 -7.44
C HIS A 105 -5.56 -19.80 -6.24
N ALA A 106 -6.88 -19.79 -6.07
CA ALA A 106 -7.61 -20.44 -4.98
C ALA A 106 -7.17 -20.00 -3.57
N GLN A 107 -6.51 -18.86 -3.44
CA GLN A 107 -5.99 -18.31 -2.19
C GLN A 107 -6.19 -16.79 -2.14
N PRO A 108 -6.35 -16.19 -0.94
CA PRO A 108 -6.33 -14.73 -0.82
C PRO A 108 -4.98 -14.15 -1.26
N PHE A 109 -4.93 -12.88 -1.64
CA PHE A 109 -3.74 -12.25 -2.21
C PHE A 109 -2.51 -12.35 -1.28
N LEU A 110 -2.74 -12.14 0.02
CA LEU A 110 -1.70 -12.29 1.05
C LEU A 110 -1.21 -13.73 1.21
N GLY A 111 -2.01 -14.73 0.81
CA GLY A 111 -1.62 -16.14 0.81
C GLY A 111 -0.83 -16.56 -0.44
N CYS A 112 -0.93 -15.81 -1.54
CA CYS A 112 -0.23 -16.12 -2.78
C CYS A 112 1.30 -16.02 -2.63
N SER A 113 2.02 -16.88 -3.35
CA SER A 113 3.48 -16.79 -3.53
C SER A 113 3.88 -15.53 -4.33
N PRO A 114 5.15 -15.07 -4.26
CA PRO A 114 5.61 -13.91 -5.04
C PRO A 114 5.34 -14.04 -6.55
N ALA A 115 5.57 -15.22 -7.12
CA ALA A 115 5.31 -15.47 -8.54
C ALA A 115 3.82 -15.38 -8.90
N GLN A 116 2.93 -15.88 -8.03
CA GLN A 116 1.48 -15.78 -8.21
C GLN A 116 1.00 -14.33 -8.10
N ARG A 117 1.52 -13.56 -7.13
CA ARG A 117 1.19 -12.13 -7.01
C ARG A 117 1.62 -11.38 -8.27
N LEU A 118 2.84 -11.62 -8.76
CA LEU A 118 3.33 -11.00 -9.99
C LEU A 118 2.42 -11.33 -11.19
N ALA A 119 2.09 -12.60 -11.39
CA ALA A 119 1.23 -13.03 -12.48
C ALA A 119 -0.17 -12.39 -12.41
N LEU A 120 -0.76 -12.32 -11.21
CA LEU A 120 -2.05 -11.67 -11.01
C LEU A 120 -2.00 -10.17 -11.33
N LEU A 121 -1.01 -9.45 -10.78
CA LEU A 121 -0.88 -8.01 -10.99
C LEU A 121 -0.58 -7.67 -12.46
N GLN A 122 0.22 -8.48 -13.16
CA GLN A 122 0.43 -8.35 -14.60
C GLN A 122 -0.86 -8.59 -15.39
N GLY A 123 -1.69 -9.54 -14.97
CA GLY A 123 -3.01 -9.77 -15.56
C GLY A 123 -3.93 -8.56 -15.39
N ILE A 124 -3.96 -7.96 -14.18
CA ILE A 124 -4.74 -6.75 -13.91
C ILE A 124 -4.23 -5.57 -14.75
N GLU A 125 -2.92 -5.42 -14.90
CA GLU A 125 -2.31 -4.37 -15.73
C GLU A 125 -2.79 -4.43 -17.19
N GLN A 126 -2.96 -5.64 -17.73
CA GLN A 126 -3.45 -5.85 -19.10
C GLN A 126 -4.96 -5.58 -19.25
N GLY A 127 -5.70 -5.46 -18.14
CA GLY A 127 -7.11 -5.08 -18.11
C GLY A 127 -8.11 -6.12 -18.62
N LYS A 128 -7.68 -7.33 -19.00
CA LYS A 128 -8.57 -8.35 -19.57
C LYS A 128 -9.17 -9.24 -18.48
N GLY A 129 -10.49 -9.16 -18.30
CA GLY A 129 -11.22 -10.05 -17.38
C GLY A 129 -11.09 -9.67 -15.91
N PHE A 130 -10.89 -8.38 -15.62
CA PHE A 130 -10.90 -7.81 -14.28
C PHE A 130 -11.86 -6.61 -14.22
N PRO A 131 -12.46 -6.30 -13.07
CA PRO A 131 -13.30 -5.12 -12.90
C PRO A 131 -12.52 -3.82 -13.13
N ASP A 132 -13.19 -2.78 -13.65
CA ASP A 132 -12.57 -1.49 -13.94
C ASP A 132 -11.97 -0.83 -12.69
N ASP A 133 -12.63 -0.94 -11.53
CA ASP A 133 -12.13 -0.41 -10.26
C ASP A 133 -10.82 -1.09 -9.83
N LEU A 134 -10.69 -2.40 -10.01
CA LEU A 134 -9.46 -3.14 -9.70
C LEU A 134 -8.30 -2.72 -10.62
N VAL A 135 -8.59 -2.51 -11.91
CA VAL A 135 -7.61 -2.01 -12.88
C VAL A 135 -7.19 -0.58 -12.53
N SER A 136 -8.14 0.29 -12.16
CA SER A 136 -7.91 1.66 -11.72
C SER A 136 -7.05 1.72 -10.46
N PHE A 137 -7.42 0.91 -9.44
CA PHE A 137 -6.65 0.73 -8.22
C PHE A 137 -5.20 0.34 -8.52
N TYR A 138 -4.97 -0.65 -9.38
CA TYR A 138 -3.61 -1.08 -9.72
C TYR A 138 -2.81 0.03 -10.39
N LYS A 139 -3.41 0.76 -11.34
CA LYS A 139 -2.75 1.90 -12.01
C LYS A 139 -2.34 2.98 -11.01
N THR A 140 -3.24 3.34 -10.08
CA THR A 140 -2.96 4.31 -9.03
C THR A 140 -1.88 3.81 -8.07
N ALA A 141 -1.98 2.56 -7.61
CA ALA A 141 -0.98 1.94 -6.75
C ALA A 141 0.40 1.92 -7.42
N LYS A 142 0.49 1.53 -8.70
CA LYS A 142 1.74 1.54 -9.49
C LYS A 142 2.33 2.94 -9.62
N ARG A 143 1.51 3.93 -10.00
CA ARG A 143 1.94 5.33 -10.11
C ARG A 143 2.52 5.85 -8.80
N LEU A 144 1.81 5.65 -7.69
CA LEU A 144 2.24 6.10 -6.37
C LEU A 144 3.45 5.30 -5.86
N THR A 145 3.57 4.02 -6.21
CA THR A 145 4.72 3.19 -5.85
C THR A 145 5.99 3.71 -6.51
N VAL A 146 5.95 3.96 -7.81
CA VAL A 146 7.08 4.53 -8.55
C VAL A 146 7.42 5.92 -8.02
N SER A 147 6.42 6.79 -7.84
CA SER A 147 6.62 8.14 -7.31
C SER A 147 7.24 8.15 -5.90
N GLY A 148 6.73 7.30 -5.00
CA GLY A 148 7.22 7.21 -3.63
C GLY A 148 8.64 6.66 -3.55
N TYR A 149 8.97 5.68 -4.39
CA TYR A 149 10.32 5.12 -4.46
C TYR A 149 11.32 6.13 -5.01
N THR A 150 11.00 6.78 -6.14
CA THR A 150 11.92 7.74 -6.78
C THR A 150 12.04 9.06 -6.01
N GLY A 151 11.02 9.43 -5.24
CA GLY A 151 11.07 10.56 -4.30
C GLY A 151 11.74 10.24 -2.96
N SER A 152 12.12 8.99 -2.70
CA SER A 152 12.69 8.59 -1.41
C SER A 152 14.09 9.14 -1.21
N LYS A 153 14.47 9.37 0.06
CA LYS A 153 15.85 9.73 0.43
C LYS A 153 16.86 8.71 -0.10
N TYR A 154 16.54 7.42 -0.02
CA TYR A 154 17.43 6.37 -0.52
C TYR A 154 17.72 6.56 -2.00
N PHE A 155 16.69 6.70 -2.83
CA PHE A 155 16.86 6.84 -4.27
C PHE A 155 17.61 8.12 -4.64
N LEU A 156 17.23 9.24 -4.01
CA LEU A 156 17.85 10.54 -4.27
C LEU A 156 19.28 10.66 -3.73
N THR A 157 19.72 9.82 -2.80
CA THR A 157 21.11 9.89 -2.28
C THR A 157 22.01 8.78 -2.79
N GLN A 158 21.47 7.59 -3.07
CA GLN A 158 22.25 6.41 -3.45
C GLN A 158 22.15 6.06 -4.94
N GLN A 159 21.05 6.45 -5.62
CA GLN A 159 20.81 6.05 -7.02
C GLN A 159 21.04 7.20 -8.01
N ILE A 160 20.47 8.39 -7.75
CA ILE A 160 20.59 9.56 -8.64
C ILE A 160 21.34 10.72 -7.98
N VAL A 161 22.16 10.44 -6.95
CA VAL A 161 22.99 11.41 -6.15
C VAL A 161 22.57 12.86 -6.39
N TYR A 162 21.39 13.19 -5.89
CA TYR A 162 20.65 14.37 -6.30
C TYR A 162 21.30 15.63 -5.73
N GLU A 163 21.65 16.55 -6.61
CA GLU A 163 22.17 17.86 -6.25
C GLU A 163 21.02 18.88 -6.26
N LEU A 164 20.52 19.26 -5.07
CA LEU A 164 19.37 20.17 -4.91
C LEU A 164 19.62 21.54 -5.55
N VAL A 165 20.86 22.02 -5.50
CA VAL A 165 21.31 23.24 -6.17
C VAL A 165 22.38 22.80 -7.17
N PRO A 166 22.05 22.63 -8.46
CA PRO A 166 23.04 22.19 -9.43
C PRO A 166 24.15 23.24 -9.53
N SER A 167 25.39 22.79 -9.48
CA SER A 167 26.60 23.59 -9.69
C SER A 167 26.94 24.58 -8.57
N ARG A 168 28.13 24.41 -7.98
CA ARG A 168 28.86 25.56 -7.45
C ARG A 168 29.37 26.37 -8.64
N TYR A 169 29.14 27.68 -8.66
CA TYR A 169 29.78 28.55 -9.66
C TYR A 169 31.30 28.39 -9.57
N ASN A 170 31.90 27.77 -10.58
CA ASN A 170 33.35 27.65 -10.71
C ASN A 170 33.87 28.74 -11.65
N GLY A 171 34.21 29.91 -11.09
CA GLY A 171 34.77 31.03 -11.86
C GLY A 171 36.12 30.75 -12.53
N TYR A 172 36.77 29.64 -12.21
CA TYR A 172 38.03 29.19 -12.82
C TYR A 172 37.84 28.06 -13.83
N PHE A 173 36.60 27.71 -14.19
CA PHE A 173 36.34 26.65 -15.16
C PHE A 173 36.89 27.05 -16.54
N PRO A 174 37.84 26.28 -17.12
CA PRO A 174 38.46 26.68 -18.38
C PRO A 174 37.45 26.66 -19.53
N ILE A 175 37.37 27.76 -20.29
CA ILE A 175 36.46 27.90 -21.44
C ILE A 175 36.69 26.78 -22.47
N LYS A 176 37.93 26.32 -22.63
CA LYS A 176 38.32 25.21 -23.53
C LYS A 176 37.59 23.89 -23.25
N ASP A 177 37.11 23.69 -22.01
CA ASP A 177 36.44 22.45 -21.59
C ASP A 177 34.91 22.55 -21.76
N ILE A 178 34.42 23.67 -22.30
CA ILE A 178 33.00 23.91 -22.61
C ILE A 178 32.71 23.56 -24.07
N ASN A 179 31.84 22.57 -24.28
CA ASN A 179 31.28 22.29 -25.60
C ASN A 179 30.03 23.14 -25.84
N LEU A 180 30.19 24.25 -26.56
CA LEU A 180 29.12 25.23 -26.84
C LEU A 180 28.04 24.72 -27.81
N SER A 181 28.26 23.59 -28.50
CA SER A 181 27.27 23.03 -29.42
C SER A 181 26.24 22.13 -28.75
N LYS A 182 26.36 21.88 -27.43
CA LYS A 182 25.41 21.10 -26.63
C LYS A 182 24.86 21.95 -25.49
N PRO A 183 23.54 22.20 -25.40
CA PRO A 183 22.97 22.87 -24.25
C PRO A 183 23.19 21.99 -23.00
N ARG A 184 23.93 22.50 -22.00
CA ARG A 184 24.08 21.85 -20.70
C ARG A 184 22.98 22.36 -19.78
N HIS A 185 21.93 21.57 -19.60
CA HIS A 185 21.03 21.76 -18.47
C HIS A 185 21.67 21.13 -17.22
N GLY A 186 22.29 21.97 -16.39
CA GLY A 186 22.57 21.65 -14.99
C GLY A 186 23.70 20.66 -14.68
N GLN A 187 24.73 20.53 -15.53
CA GLN A 187 25.94 19.79 -15.16
C GLN A 187 27.16 20.71 -15.12
N SER A 188 27.64 20.98 -13.90
CA SER A 188 28.99 21.46 -13.59
C SER A 188 29.82 20.31 -13.06
#